data_AF-A0A453G256-F1
#
_entry.id   AF-A0A453G256-F1
#
_cell.length_a   1.000
_cell.length_b   1.000
_cell.length_c   1.000
_cell.angle_alpha   90.00
_cell.angle_beta   90.00
_cell.angle_gamma   90.00
#
_symmetry.space_group_name_H-M   'P 1'
#
loop_
_entity.id
_entity.type
_entity.pdbx_description
1 polymer ?
#
loop_
_entity_poly.entity_id
_entity_poly.type
_entity_poly.pdbx_seq_one_letter_code
_entity_poly.pdbx_strand_id
1 'polypeptide(L)' 'TPAMTTRGCLEDDFEVIADFLIRATQIAGSVLKQHGKVQKEFLRGLENNKDIIELGNQVEAFASQFAMPGFDV' A
#
# COMPACT_ATOMS: atom_id res chain seq x y z
N THR A 1 5.85 12.69 -4.79
CA THR A 1 4.56 13.40 -4.80
C THR A 1 3.97 13.68 -6.18
N PRO A 2 4.71 14.00 -7.27
CA PRO A 2 4.12 14.56 -8.50
C PRO A 2 2.95 13.78 -9.12
N ALA A 3 2.99 12.44 -9.12
CA ALA A 3 1.94 11.63 -9.73
C ALA A 3 0.60 11.73 -9.00
N MET A 4 0.61 11.70 -7.66
CA MET A 4 -0.62 11.77 -6.85
C MET A 4 -1.15 13.20 -6.77
N THR A 5 -0.28 14.22 -6.74
CA THR A 5 -0.73 15.62 -6.83
C THR A 5 -1.40 15.93 -8.17
N THR A 6 -0.92 15.38 -9.28
CA THR A 6 -1.59 15.52 -10.60
C THR A 6 -3.00 14.91 -10.60
N ARG A 7 -3.25 13.90 -9.76
CA ARG A 7 -4.58 13.29 -9.58
C ARG A 7 -5.47 14.04 -8.59
N GLY A 8 -4.98 15.12 -7.98
CA GLY A 8 -5.73 15.96 -7.06
C GLY A 8 -5.54 15.64 -5.58
N CYS A 9 -4.55 14.81 -5.20
CA CYS A 9 -4.24 14.59 -3.79
C CYS A 9 -3.67 15.85 -3.12
N LEU A 10 -4.27 16.21 -1.98
CA LEU A 10 -3.86 17.33 -1.11
C LEU A 10 -3.09 16.81 0.11
N GLU A 11 -2.68 17.73 0.99
CA GLU A 11 -1.89 17.43 2.18
C GLU A 11 -2.54 16.36 3.07
N ASP A 12 -3.85 16.45 3.33
CA ASP A 12 -4.60 15.48 4.14
C ASP A 12 -4.58 14.08 3.50
N ASP A 13 -4.64 13.99 2.17
CA ASP A 13 -4.55 12.72 1.44
C ASP A 13 -3.15 12.10 1.59
N PHE A 14 -2.11 12.92 1.67
CA PHE A 14 -0.75 12.45 1.92
C PHE A 14 -0.54 11.93 3.33
N GLU A 15 -1.28 12.42 4.33
CA GLU A 15 -1.29 11.83 5.67
C GLU A 15 -1.85 10.39 5.64
N VAL A 16 -2.96 10.18 4.91
CA VAL A 16 -3.53 8.85 4.71
C VAL A 16 -2.56 7.92 3.97
N ILE A 17 -1.86 8.42 2.95
CA ILE A 17 -0.80 7.66 2.26
C ILE A 17 0.34 7.29 3.22
N ALA A 18 0.73 8.20 4.13
CA ALA A 18 1.75 7.91 5.13
C ALA A 18 1.30 6.79 6.09
N ASP A 19 0.05 6.78 6.51
CA ASP A 19 -0.51 5.70 7.33
C ASP A 19 -0.50 4.35 6.61
N PHE A 20 -0.81 4.32 5.31
CA PHE A 20 -0.68 3.09 4.51
C PHE A 20 0.77 2.59 4.44
N LEU A 21 1.75 3.49 4.30
CA LEU A 21 3.18 3.13 4.30
C LEU A 21 3.64 2.58 5.65
N ILE A 22 3.15 3.16 6.75
CA ILE A 22 3.43 2.67 8.10
C ILE A 22 2.84 1.26 8.28
N ARG A 23 1.58 1.03 7.90
CA ARG A 23 0.95 -0.30 7.95
C ARG A 23 1.70 -1.32 7.10
N ALA A 24 2.06 -0.98 5.86
CA ALA A 24 2.83 -1.86 4.98
C ALA A 24 4.17 -2.27 5.63
N THR A 25 4.86 -1.32 6.26
CA THR A 25 6.14 -1.56 6.93
C THR A 25 5.98 -2.46 8.16
N GLN A 26 4.90 -2.30 8.93
CA GLN A 26 4.60 -3.16 10.08
C GLN A 26 4.29 -4.61 9.66
N ILE A 27 3.53 -4.79 8.58
CA ILE A 27 3.23 -6.11 8.01
C ILE A 27 4.52 -6.75 7.50
N ALA A 28 5.32 -6.03 6.70
CA ALA A 28 6.61 -6.52 6.21
C ALA A 28 7.56 -6.88 7.36
N GLY A 29 7.62 -6.06 8.42
CA GLY A 29 8.41 -6.34 9.61
C GLY A 29 7.94 -7.59 10.36
N SER A 30 6.64 -7.84 10.40
CA SER A 30 6.06 -9.03 11.03
C SER A 30 6.38 -10.30 10.24
N VAL A 31 6.23 -10.26 8.91
CA VAL A 31 6.59 -11.36 8.01
C VAL A 31 8.09 -11.65 8.07
N LEU A 32 8.94 -10.62 8.10
CA LEU A 32 10.39 -10.76 8.23
C LEU A 32 10.80 -11.42 9.56
N LYS A 33 10.10 -11.12 10.66
CA LYS A 33 10.31 -11.78 11.96
C LYS A 33 9.89 -13.25 11.94
N GLN A 34 8.82 -13.59 11.22
CA GLN A 34 8.30 -14.96 11.16
C GLN A 34 9.10 -15.88 10.21
N HIS A 35 9.48 -15.38 9.03
CA HIS A 35 10.10 -16.17 7.96
C HIS A 35 11.61 -15.95 7.81
N GLY A 36 12.19 -15.00 8.55
CA GLY A 36 13.62 -14.70 8.54
C GLY A 36 14.07 -13.88 7.33
N LYS A 37 15.38 -13.59 7.27
CA LYS A 37 15.99 -12.70 6.26
C LYS A 37 16.16 -13.31 4.87
N VAL A 38 15.80 -14.58 4.69
CA VAL A 38 15.95 -15.26 3.39
C VAL A 38 14.81 -14.81 2.47
N GLN A 39 15.16 -14.15 1.36
CA GLN A 39 14.19 -13.55 0.44
C GLN A 39 13.13 -14.53 -0.05
N LYS A 40 13.49 -15.81 -0.30
CA LYS A 40 12.54 -16.84 -0.74
C LYS A 40 11.48 -17.17 0.32
N GLU A 41 11.88 -17.32 1.57
CA GLU A 41 10.97 -17.60 2.69
C GLU A 41 10.11 -16.38 3.01
N PHE A 42 10.69 -15.18 2.89
CA PHE A 42 9.95 -13.93 3.02
C PHE A 42 8.84 -13.81 1.96
N LEU A 43 9.13 -14.05 0.68
CA LEU A 43 8.13 -14.04 -0.39
C LEU A 43 7.03 -15.08 -0.15
N ARG A 44 7.39 -16.27 0.34
CA ARG A 44 6.42 -17.31 0.71
C ARG A 44 5.53 -16.89 1.88
N GLY A 45 6.05 -16.13 2.84
CA GLY A 45 5.28 -15.58 3.96
C GLY A 45 4.36 -14.43 3.57
N LEU A 46 4.60 -13.79 2.42
CA LEU A 46 3.71 -12.79 1.84
C LEU A 46 2.55 -13.43 1.07
N GLU A 47 2.76 -14.63 0.51
CA GLU A 47 1.71 -15.38 -0.19
C GLU A 47 0.55 -15.72 0.78
N ASN A 48 -0.65 -15.22 0.47
CA ASN A 48 -1.89 -15.39 1.25
C ASN A 48 -1.94 -14.66 2.60
N ASN A 49 -1.11 -13.65 2.83
CA ASN A 49 -1.28 -12.82 4.02
C ASN A 49 -2.54 -11.94 3.88
N LYS A 50 -3.52 -12.19 4.75
CA LYS A 50 -4.80 -11.46 4.77
C LYS A 50 -4.62 -9.96 4.99
N ASP A 51 -3.63 -9.56 5.79
CA ASP A 51 -3.37 -8.15 6.09
C ASP A 51 -2.89 -7.39 4.84
N ILE A 52 -2.14 -8.06 3.96
CA ILE A 52 -1.68 -7.48 2.69
C ILE A 52 -2.85 -7.32 1.72
N ILE A 53 -3.72 -8.32 1.65
CA ILE A 53 -4.91 -8.27 0.80
C ILE A 53 -5.84 -7.15 1.27
N GLU A 54 -6.08 -7.04 2.57
CA GLU A 54 -6.90 -5.97 3.14
C GLU A 54 -6.30 -4.59 2.90
N LEU A 55 -4.99 -4.42 3.13
CA LEU A 55 -4.30 -3.17 2.85
C LEU A 55 -4.36 -2.80 1.37
N GLY A 56 -4.20 -3.79 0.48
CA GLY A 56 -4.36 -3.60 -0.97
C GLY A 56 -5.74 -3.08 -1.34
N ASN A 57 -6.79 -3.71 -0.81
CA ASN A 57 -8.17 -3.27 -1.05
C ASN A 57 -8.43 -1.83 -0.53
N GLN A 58 -7.88 -1.49 0.65
CA GLN A 58 -8.00 -0.14 1.21
C GLN A 58 -7.28 0.91 0.34
N VAL A 59 -6.08 0.59 -0.14
CA VAL A 59 -5.32 1.48 -1.04
C VAL A 59 -6.02 1.64 -2.38
N GLU A 60 -6.59 0.58 -2.95
CA GLU A 60 -7.35 0.65 -4.21
C GLU A 60 -8.62 1.49 -4.04
N ALA A 61 -9.37 1.30 -2.95
CA ALA A 61 -10.56 2.09 -2.65
C ALA A 61 -10.24 3.57 -2.37
N PHE A 62 -9.06 3.85 -1.81
CA PHE A 62 -8.58 5.22 -1.66
C PHE A 62 -8.19 5.82 -3.03
N ALA A 63 -7.39 5.08 -3.80
CA ALA A 63 -6.87 5.54 -5.08
C ALA A 63 -7.97 5.72 -6.14
N SER A 64 -9.09 5.00 -6.05
CA SER A 64 -10.22 5.13 -6.98
C SER A 64 -11.05 6.41 -6.79
N GLN A 65 -10.89 7.11 -5.67
CA GLN A 65 -11.56 8.40 -5.42
C GLN A 65 -10.94 9.54 -6.23
N PHE A 66 -9.71 9.36 -6.73
CA PHE A 66 -9.00 10.36 -7.49
C PHE A 66 -9.13 10.10 -8.99
N ALA A 67 -9.42 11.16 -9.76
CA ALA A 67 -9.51 11.06 -11.22
C ALA A 67 -8.21 10.54 -11.84
N MET A 68 -8.33 9.83 -12.96
CA MET A 68 -7.18 9.33 -13.69
C MET A 68 -6.94 10.19 -14.95
N PRO A 69 -5.85 10.98 -14.99
CA PRO A 69 -5.61 11.89 -16.11
C PRO A 69 -5.35 11.10 -17.40
N GLY A 70 -6.06 11.47 -18.47
CA GLY A 70 -5.92 10.84 -19.80
C GLY A 70 -6.96 9.77 -20.12
N PHE A 71 -7.88 9.48 -19.20
CA PHE A 71 -9.00 8.57 -19.42
C PHE A 71 -10.28 9.15 -18.78
N ASP A 72 -11.43 8.98 -19.43
CA ASP A 72 -12.74 9.21 -18.81
C ASP A 72 -13.10 7.97 -17.97
N VAL A 73 -12.59 7.92 -16.74
CA VAL A 73 -12.96 6.94 -15.71
C VAL A 73 -13.28 7.67 -14.42
#